data_AF-A0A6N2S2J0-F1
#
_entry.id   AF-A0A6N2S2J0-F1
#
_cell.length_a   1.000
_cell.length_b   1.000
_cell.length_c   1.000
_cell.angle_alpha   90.00
_cell.angle_beta   90.00
_cell.angle_gamma   90.00
#
_symmetry.space_group_name_H-M   'P 1'
#
loop_
_entity.id
_entity.type
_entity.pdbx_description
1 polymer ?
#
loop_
_entity_poly.entity_id
_entity_poly.type
_entity_poly.pdbx_seq_one_letter_code
_entity_poly.pdbx_strand_id
1 'polypeptide(L)'
;MEDNKTTVTQANEGQGTPQTNERMFTQDEVNRIVQDRLARVKVANEPDQQELDLQSRELALYARERIEENGLDKTLADELKGMDKATIDKVIKIIAPMAQRMNEPIRNAVGPTNGKAMGSDASIRTAMGLKG
;
A
#
# COMPACT_ATOMS: atom_id res chain seq x y z
N MET A 1 5.46 15.72 -55.39
CA MET A 1 5.79 14.97 -54.17
C MET A 1 7.31 14.86 -54.11
N GLU A 2 8.00 16.00 -54.02
CA GLU A 2 8.26 16.75 -52.77
C GLU A 2 9.11 15.92 -51.82
N ASP A 3 10.41 16.17 -51.72
CA ASP A 3 11.09 17.26 -50.99
C ASP A 3 11.41 16.85 -49.55
N ASN A 4 12.70 16.75 -49.23
CA ASN A 4 13.34 17.62 -48.22
C ASN A 4 14.83 17.25 -48.09
N LYS A 5 15.66 17.86 -48.96
CA LYS A 5 17.10 17.95 -48.80
C LYS A 5 17.37 19.13 -47.85
N THR A 6 17.52 18.87 -46.56
CA THR A 6 17.97 19.91 -45.62
C THR A 6 19.48 20.11 -45.78
N THR A 7 19.82 21.11 -46.60
CA THR A 7 21.15 21.71 -46.73
C THR A 7 21.56 22.38 -45.43
N VAL A 8 22.65 21.91 -44.81
CA VAL A 8 23.39 22.65 -43.79
C VAL A 8 24.22 23.71 -44.52
N THR A 9 23.73 24.94 -44.52
CA THR A 9 24.46 26.11 -45.02
C THR A 9 25.50 26.50 -43.99
N GLN A 10 26.78 26.27 -44.32
CA GLN A 10 27.93 26.79 -43.58
C GLN A 10 28.34 28.11 -44.23
N ALA A 11 28.17 29.22 -43.53
CA ALA A 11 28.74 30.51 -43.89
C ALA A 11 29.06 31.28 -42.62
N ASN A 12 30.35 31.56 -42.36
CA ASN A 12 30.82 32.90 -42.04
C ASN A 12 32.35 32.94 -42.08
N GLU A 13 32.91 33.73 -43.00
CA GLU A 13 34.30 34.17 -42.97
C GLU A 13 34.33 35.60 -42.40
N GLY A 14 35.20 35.89 -41.43
CA GLY A 14 35.38 37.25 -40.92
C GLY A 14 36.43 37.36 -39.82
N GLN A 15 37.56 37.99 -40.14
CA GLN A 15 38.71 38.28 -39.25
C GLN A 15 38.37 39.28 -38.12
N GLY A 16 38.97 39.08 -36.94
CA GLY A 16 39.09 40.10 -35.89
C GLY A 16 39.30 39.52 -34.49
N THR A 17 40.54 39.51 -33.98
CA THR A 17 40.91 39.19 -32.58
C THR A 17 40.44 40.29 -31.61
N PRO A 18 39.97 39.98 -30.38
CA PRO A 18 40.88 39.56 -29.31
C PRO A 18 40.32 38.47 -28.36
N GLN A 19 41.15 37.46 -28.05
CA GLN A 19 41.21 36.77 -26.75
C GLN A 19 39.85 36.50 -26.05
N THR A 20 39.00 35.70 -26.66
CA THR A 20 38.10 34.81 -25.92
C THR A 20 38.40 33.41 -26.41
N ASN A 21 38.80 32.55 -25.49
CA ASN A 21 39.12 31.15 -25.77
C ASN A 21 37.80 30.44 -26.13
N GLU A 22 37.36 30.60 -27.37
CA GLU A 22 36.20 29.95 -27.95
C GLU A 22 36.50 28.45 -28.03
N ARG A 23 36.29 27.75 -26.90
CA ARG A 23 36.37 26.29 -26.86
C ARG A 23 35.25 25.75 -27.74
N MET A 24 35.59 25.44 -28.98
CA MET A 24 34.78 24.57 -29.81
C MET A 24 34.80 23.19 -29.18
N PHE A 25 33.62 22.65 -28.86
CA PHE A 25 33.54 21.30 -28.29
C PHE A 25 34.14 20.29 -29.24
N THR A 26 35.07 19.49 -28.74
CA THR A 26 35.57 18.32 -29.45
C THR A 26 34.49 17.22 -29.49
N GLN A 27 34.54 16.32 -30.47
CA GLN A 27 33.58 15.22 -30.55
C GLN A 27 33.59 14.35 -29.29
N ASP A 28 34.76 14.20 -28.65
CA ASP A 28 34.90 13.49 -27.37
C ASP A 28 34.20 14.23 -26.22
N GLU A 29 34.28 15.55 -26.17
CA GLU A 29 33.53 16.36 -25.20
C GLU A 29 32.03 16.28 -25.45
N VAL A 30 31.58 16.31 -26.71
CA VAL A 30 30.16 16.11 -27.05
C VAL A 30 29.69 14.74 -26.58
N ASN A 31 30.46 13.69 -26.85
CA ASN A 31 30.13 12.32 -26.41
C ASN A 31 30.02 12.24 -24.88
N ARG A 32 30.94 12.87 -24.14
CA ARG A 32 30.88 12.95 -22.67
C ARG A 32 29.65 13.71 -22.18
N ILE A 33 29.36 14.87 -22.77
CA ILE A 33 28.21 15.69 -22.40
C ILE A 33 26.90 14.92 -22.65
N VAL A 34 26.79 14.21 -23.78
CA VAL A 34 25.62 13.39 -24.11
C VAL A 34 25.48 12.22 -23.13
N GLN A 35 26.57 11.53 -22.80
CA GLN A 35 26.58 10.46 -21.81
C GLN A 35 26.18 10.97 -20.42
N ASP A 36 26.71 12.10 -19.97
CA ASP A 36 26.35 12.73 -18.69
C ASP A 36 24.88 13.15 -18.65
N ARG A 37 24.36 13.72 -19.74
CA ARG A 37 22.94 14.08 -19.84
C ARG A 37 22.05 12.84 -19.80
N LEU A 38 22.41 11.80 -20.54
CA LEU A 38 21.72 10.51 -20.52
C LEU A 38 21.76 9.86 -19.14
N ALA A 39 22.90 9.91 -18.45
CA ALA A 39 23.05 9.37 -17.11
C ALA A 39 22.17 10.13 -16.11
N ARG A 40 22.16 11.46 -16.15
CA ARG A 40 21.30 12.28 -15.28
C ARG A 40 19.81 12.06 -15.55
N VAL A 41 19.41 11.89 -16.81
CA VAL A 41 18.02 11.58 -17.18
C VAL A 41 17.65 10.17 -16.72
N LYS A 42 18.57 9.20 -16.77
CA LYS A 42 18.35 7.84 -16.24
C LYS A 42 18.23 7.84 -14.72
N VAL A 43 19.07 8.60 -14.01
CA VAL A 43 19.03 8.72 -12.54
C VAL A 43 17.77 9.47 -12.08
N ALA A 44 17.33 10.50 -12.80
CA ALA A 44 16.07 11.20 -12.51
C ALA A 44 14.81 10.36 -12.79
N ASN A 45 14.95 9.16 -13.37
CA ASN A 45 13.87 8.23 -13.68
C ASN A 45 13.99 6.91 -12.89
N GLU A 46 14.99 6.77 -12.02
CA GLU A 46 14.92 5.81 -10.94
C GLU A 46 14.01 6.40 -9.86
N PRO A 47 12.98 5.68 -9.39
CA PRO A 47 12.17 6.15 -8.28
C PRO A 47 13.13 6.33 -7.10
N ASP A 48 13.28 7.58 -6.65
CA ASP A 48 14.16 7.97 -5.56
C ASP A 48 13.91 6.98 -4.42
N GLN A 49 14.95 6.27 -3.97
CA GLN A 49 14.79 5.31 -2.87
C GLN A 49 14.12 5.93 -1.64
N GLN A 50 14.21 7.26 -1.52
CA GLN A 50 13.49 8.06 -0.55
C GLN A 50 11.96 8.07 -0.75
N GLU A 51 11.45 8.16 -1.98
CA GLU A 51 10.02 8.08 -2.26
C GLU A 51 9.47 6.68 -1.96
N LEU A 52 10.23 5.63 -2.29
CA LEU A 52 9.84 4.26 -1.95
C LEU A 52 9.84 4.01 -0.44
N ASP A 53 10.84 4.54 0.28
CA ASP A 53 10.89 4.46 1.75
C ASP A 53 9.72 5.24 2.38
N LEU A 54 9.45 6.45 1.90
CA LEU A 54 8.31 7.26 2.33
C LEU A 54 6.98 6.55 2.07
N GLN A 55 6.77 6.00 0.87
CA GLN A 55 5.57 5.23 0.54
C GLN A 55 5.41 4.01 1.46
N SER A 56 6.51 3.30 1.73
CA SER A 56 6.47 2.14 2.64
C SER A 56 6.07 2.54 4.06
N ARG A 57 6.53 3.71 4.52
CA ARG A 57 6.21 4.26 5.83
C ARG A 57 4.78 4.76 5.92
N GLU A 58 4.30 5.49 4.93
CA GLU A 58 2.91 5.95 4.83
C GLU A 58 1.94 4.77 4.83
N LEU A 59 2.27 3.73 4.08
CA LEU A 59 1.44 2.55 3.97
C LEU A 59 1.41 1.72 5.27
N ALA A 60 2.53 1.66 6.00
CA ALA A 60 2.57 1.05 7.33
C ALA A 60 1.74 1.83 8.36
N LEU A 61 1.71 3.17 8.28
CA LEU A 61 0.84 3.99 9.11
C LEU A 61 -0.63 3.78 8.75
N TYR A 62 -0.95 3.74 7.45
CA TYR A 62 -2.30 3.46 6.97
C TYR A 62 -2.86 2.13 7.49
N ALA A 63 -2.04 1.07 7.46
CA ALA A 63 -2.43 -0.25 7.98
C ALA A 63 -2.76 -0.19 9.48
N ARG A 64 -1.95 0.54 10.27
CA ARG A 64 -2.16 0.72 11.71
C ARG A 64 -3.46 1.47 12.01
N GLU A 65 -3.70 2.58 11.32
CA GLU A 65 -4.93 3.37 11.48
C GLU A 65 -6.16 2.52 11.17
N ARG A 66 -6.15 1.76 10.07
CA ARG A 66 -7.29 0.90 9.72
C ARG A 66 -7.53 -0.23 10.70
N ILE A 67 -6.48 -0.82 11.27
CA ILE A 67 -6.60 -1.86 12.30
C ILE A 67 -7.21 -1.26 13.57
N GLU A 68 -6.72 -0.10 14.02
CA GLU A 68 -7.25 0.59 15.21
C GLU A 68 -8.70 1.03 15.03
N GLU A 69 -9.08 1.57 13.86
CA GLU A 69 -10.47 1.92 13.53
C GLU A 69 -11.44 0.74 13.64
N ASN A 70 -10.97 -0.47 13.31
CA ASN A 70 -11.79 -1.69 13.35
C ASN A 70 -11.68 -2.44 14.69
N GLY A 71 -10.95 -1.89 15.67
CA GLY A 71 -10.75 -2.53 16.98
C GLY A 71 -9.98 -3.86 16.90
N LEU A 72 -9.16 -4.03 15.87
CA LEU A 72 -8.36 -5.22 15.64
C LEU A 72 -7.03 -5.16 16.41
N ASP A 73 -6.41 -6.32 16.66
CA ASP A 73 -5.16 -6.39 17.43
C ASP A 73 -4.00 -5.74 16.68
N LYS A 74 -3.14 -5.03 17.42
CA LYS A 74 -1.99 -4.28 16.89
C LYS A 74 -0.92 -5.21 16.31
N THR A 75 -0.89 -6.47 16.74
CA THR A 75 0.00 -7.50 16.19
C THR A 75 -0.27 -7.75 14.70
N LEU A 76 -1.50 -7.55 14.23
CA LEU A 76 -1.87 -7.70 12.83
C LEU A 76 -1.22 -6.62 11.94
N ALA A 77 -0.86 -5.45 12.51
CA ALA A 77 -0.29 -4.36 11.73
C ALA A 77 1.10 -4.68 11.20
N ASP A 78 1.88 -5.45 11.95
CA ASP A 78 3.22 -5.85 11.55
C ASP A 78 3.16 -6.93 10.44
N GLU A 79 2.14 -7.78 10.44
CA GLU A 79 1.85 -8.74 9.35
C GLU A 79 1.32 -8.06 8.08
N LEU A 80 0.63 -6.93 8.22
CA LEU A 80 0.12 -6.16 7.07
C LEU A 80 1.17 -5.26 6.40
N LYS A 81 2.39 -5.20 6.96
CA LYS A 81 3.46 -4.31 6.47
C LYS A 81 3.92 -4.72 5.07
N GLY A 82 3.92 -3.77 4.14
CA GLY A 82 4.39 -3.98 2.77
C GLY A 82 3.35 -4.51 1.78
N MET A 83 2.10 -4.72 2.20
CA MET A 83 0.99 -4.99 1.27
C MET A 83 0.45 -3.72 0.63
N ASP A 84 -0.20 -3.80 -0.52
CA ASP A 84 -0.84 -2.61 -1.09
C ASP A 84 -2.05 -2.18 -0.26
N LYS A 85 -2.42 -0.90 -0.41
CA LYS A 85 -3.56 -0.31 0.28
C LYS A 85 -4.86 -1.10 0.05
N ALA A 86 -5.08 -1.59 -1.17
CA ALA A 86 -6.29 -2.31 -1.53
C ALA A 86 -6.36 -3.70 -0.88
N THR A 87 -5.24 -4.39 -0.70
CA THR A 87 -5.17 -5.68 -0.01
C THR A 87 -5.38 -5.49 1.48
N ILE A 88 -4.80 -4.45 2.09
CA ILE A 88 -5.08 -4.09 3.50
C ILE A 88 -6.58 -3.91 3.72
N ASP A 89 -7.25 -3.11 2.88
CA ASP A 89 -8.69 -2.88 3.00
C ASP A 89 -9.51 -4.19 2.82
N LYS A 90 -9.11 -5.09 1.90
CA LYS A 90 -9.76 -6.39 1.70
C LYS A 90 -9.58 -7.32 2.91
N VAL A 91 -8.36 -7.41 3.45
CA VAL A 91 -8.04 -8.26 4.59
C VAL A 91 -8.84 -7.79 5.81
N ILE A 92 -8.86 -6.49 6.07
CA ILE A 92 -9.62 -5.91 7.19
C ILE A 92 -11.13 -6.14 7.01
N LYS A 93 -11.66 -6.02 5.79
CA LYS A 93 -13.07 -6.33 5.50
C LYS A 93 -13.45 -7.79 5.79
N ILE A 94 -12.50 -8.72 5.64
CA ILE A 94 -12.71 -10.14 5.95
C ILE A 94 -12.57 -10.39 7.47
N ILE A 95 -11.54 -9.81 8.10
CA ILE A 95 -11.21 -10.06 9.50
C ILE A 95 -12.15 -9.35 10.48
N ALA A 96 -12.52 -8.09 10.22
CA ALA A 96 -13.40 -7.31 11.10
C ALA A 96 -14.69 -8.04 11.53
N PRO A 97 -15.50 -8.64 10.61
CA PRO A 97 -16.69 -9.37 11.03
C PRO A 97 -16.37 -10.68 11.79
N MET A 98 -15.22 -11.31 11.53
CA MET A 98 -14.80 -12.50 12.28
C MET A 98 -14.38 -12.14 13.71
N ALA A 99 -13.62 -11.07 13.88
CA ALA A 99 -13.23 -10.56 15.19
C ALA A 99 -14.45 -10.14 16.02
N GLN A 100 -15.43 -9.49 15.40
CA GLN A 100 -16.70 -9.16 16.06
C GLN A 100 -17.45 -10.41 16.54
N ARG A 101 -17.57 -11.43 15.69
CA ARG A 101 -18.21 -12.71 16.06
C ARG A 101 -17.48 -13.46 17.17
N MET A 102 -16.16 -13.34 17.25
CA MET A 102 -15.38 -13.93 18.36
C MET A 102 -15.60 -13.20 19.68
N ASN A 103 -15.90 -11.90 19.62
CA ASN A 103 -16.16 -11.08 20.81
C ASN A 103 -17.63 -11.14 21.27
N GLU A 104 -18.53 -11.67 20.43
CA GLU A 104 -19.90 -11.93 20.84
C GLU A 104 -19.91 -13.00 21.95
N PRO A 105 -20.62 -12.74 23.06
CA PRO A 105 -20.76 -13.74 24.11
C PRO A 105 -21.42 -14.97 23.50
N ILE A 106 -20.81 -16.14 23.72
CA ILE A 106 -21.39 -17.43 23.30
C ILE A 106 -22.79 -17.48 23.88
N ARG A 107 -23.79 -17.28 23.03
CA ARG A 107 -25.18 -17.54 23.38
C ARG A 107 -25.33 -19.05 23.44
N ASN A 108 -25.01 -19.63 24.58
CA ASN A 108 -25.52 -20.94 24.93
C ASN A 108 -27.05 -20.82 24.83
N ALA A 109 -27.65 -21.53 23.88
CA ALA A 109 -29.11 -21.62 23.76
C ALA A 109 -29.76 -22.18 25.03
N VAL A 110 -28.96 -22.80 25.89
CA VAL A 110 -29.30 -23.11 27.28
C VAL A 110 -28.97 -21.88 28.13
N GLY A 111 -30.00 -21.08 28.42
CA GLY A 111 -29.90 -19.96 29.35
C GLY A 111 -29.41 -20.41 30.74
N PRO A 112 -29.14 -19.46 31.66
CA PRO A 112 -28.73 -19.81 33.02
C PRO A 112 -29.75 -20.80 33.60
N THR A 113 -29.32 -22.02 33.92
CA THR A 113 -30.07 -22.94 34.75
C THR A 113 -30.02 -22.43 36.19
N ASN A 114 -30.48 -21.19 36.41
CA ASN A 114 -31.02 -20.81 37.70
C ASN A 114 -32.13 -21.82 37.92
N GLY A 115 -31.94 -22.73 38.88
CA GLY A 115 -32.77 -23.89 39.16
C GLY A 115 -34.21 -23.57 39.57
N LYS A 116 -34.93 -22.79 38.75
CA LYS A 116 -36.37 -22.76 38.73
C LYS A 116 -36.79 -24.00 37.97
N ALA A 117 -37.09 -25.05 38.73
CA ALA A 117 -37.69 -26.27 38.24
C ALA A 117 -38.80 -25.92 37.24
N MET A 118 -38.54 -26.19 35.96
CA MET A 118 -39.52 -26.08 34.90
C MET A 118 -40.48 -27.25 35.11
N GLY A 119 -41.65 -26.95 35.67
CA GLY A 119 -42.63 -27.94 36.10
C GLY A 119 -42.36 -28.39 37.53
N SER A 120 -43.39 -28.35 38.38
CA SER A 120 -43.29 -29.06 39.65
C SER A 120 -42.99 -30.51 39.34
N ASP A 121 -42.01 -31.09 40.02
CA ASP A 121 -41.63 -32.50 39.91
C ASP A 121 -42.86 -33.43 40.03
N ALA A 122 -43.87 -33.00 40.79
CA ALA A 122 -45.18 -33.64 40.89
C ALA A 122 -45.98 -33.65 39.57
N SER A 123 -45.94 -32.56 38.79
CA SER A 123 -46.60 -32.48 37.47
C SER A 123 -45.94 -33.43 36.46
N ILE A 124 -44.61 -33.54 36.50
CA ILE A 124 -43.85 -34.45 35.63
C ILE A 124 -44.10 -35.91 36.03
N ARG A 125 -44.05 -36.23 37.33
CA ARG A 125 -44.41 -37.57 37.84
C ARG A 125 -45.82 -37.99 37.44
N THR A 126 -46.79 -37.10 37.58
CA THR A 126 -48.19 -37.37 37.21
C THR A 126 -48.33 -37.61 35.71
N ALA A 127 -47.69 -36.80 34.87
CA ALA A 127 -47.70 -36.99 33.42
C ALA A 127 -47.05 -38.32 32.99
N MET A 128 -46.09 -38.82 33.77
CA MET A 128 -45.41 -40.10 33.55
C MET A 128 -46.10 -41.29 34.24
N GLY A 129 -47.30 -41.09 34.79
CA GLY A 129 -48.07 -42.15 35.46
C GLY A 129 -47.47 -42.64 36.79
N LEU A 130 -46.48 -41.93 37.33
CA LEU A 130 -45.90 -42.19 38.63
C LEU A 130 -46.74 -41.48 39.71
N LYS A 131 -47.18 -42.24 40.71
CA LYS A 131 -47.94 -41.69 41.84
C LYS A 131 -47.04 -40.76 42.65
N GLY A 132 -47.54 -39.56 42.95
CA GLY A 132 -46.81 -38.50 43.66
C GLY A 132 -46.38 -38.89 45.07
#